data_AF-A0AAD9S9N4-F1
#
_entry.id   AF-A0AAD9S9N4-F1
#
_cell.length_a   1.000
_cell.length_b   1.000
_cell.length_c   1.000
_cell.angle_alpha   90.00
_cell.angle_beta   90.00
_cell.angle_gamma   90.00
#
_symmetry.space_group_name_H-M   'P 1'
#
loop_
_entity.id
_entity.type
_entity.pdbx_description
1 polymer ?
#
loop_
_entity_poly.entity_id
_entity_poly.type
_entity_poly.pdbx_seq_one_letter_code
_entity_poly.pdbx_strand_id
1 'polypeptide(L)'
;MSITHCYIVPGMYSNIWFPCGPVNDTVAAVPCCWLGDTCMSGGLCSYTHSLKGGSGWYASGCTDSTFDDPHCTGRCLDNGANGKPDVVQVSASLWACCTLTDGERNCMDPSDEIFSLAASSELSSYFSIPATGYVYTSVSVSSSITVSSPTSSTSIPTVSTAPPTASKTPTSEGLNNTGRRISTATAVGMGIGIGAAIFLVAALWFGLRRRHRTAEAQRPELDPHIFPEGSNPKGAEETELAGVKKCHKITRDQRQLELPADREPSELPGSPL
;
A
#
# COMPACT_ATOMS: atom_id res chain seq x y z
N MET A 1 12.56 -23.40 -3.77
CA MET A 1 11.84 -22.33 -3.06
C MET A 1 12.29 -21.01 -3.64
N SER A 2 11.37 -20.25 -4.23
CA SER A 2 11.68 -18.96 -4.85
C SER A 2 11.88 -17.91 -3.75
N ILE A 3 12.93 -17.09 -3.86
CA ILE A 3 13.03 -15.89 -3.01
C ILE A 3 11.82 -15.02 -3.36
N THR A 4 11.03 -14.67 -2.36
CA THR A 4 9.90 -13.76 -2.54
C THR A 4 10.41 -12.35 -2.34
N HIS A 5 10.41 -11.56 -3.42
CA HIS A 5 10.84 -10.18 -3.40
C HIS A 5 9.67 -9.28 -3.02
N CYS A 6 9.94 -8.26 -2.20
CA CYS A 6 8.97 -7.22 -1.86
C CYS A 6 9.31 -5.93 -2.61
N TYR A 7 8.33 -5.41 -3.33
CA TYR A 7 8.38 -4.20 -4.13
C TYR A 7 7.70 -3.05 -3.37
N ILE A 8 8.34 -1.89 -3.35
CA ILE A 8 7.78 -0.67 -2.73
C ILE A 8 6.98 0.11 -3.77
N VAL A 9 7.50 0.14 -4.99
CA VAL A 9 6.86 0.67 -6.19
C VAL A 9 7.08 -0.30 -7.34
N PRO A 10 6.32 -0.21 -8.45
CA PRO A 10 6.46 -1.15 -9.54
C PRO A 10 7.90 -1.28 -10.03
N GLY A 11 8.40 -2.52 -10.06
CA GLY A 11 9.77 -2.86 -10.47
C GLY A 11 10.90 -2.51 -9.47
N MET A 12 10.62 -1.85 -8.34
CA MET A 12 11.63 -1.51 -7.33
C MET A 12 11.48 -2.35 -6.07
N TYR A 13 12.36 -3.34 -5.92
CA TYR A 13 12.37 -4.23 -4.75
C TYR A 13 13.29 -3.72 -3.63
N SER A 14 13.04 -4.20 -2.41
CA SER A 14 13.84 -3.87 -1.23
C SER A 14 14.05 -5.08 -0.33
N ASN A 15 15.28 -5.29 0.15
CA ASN A 15 15.66 -6.45 0.98
C ASN A 15 15.29 -6.31 2.47
N ILE A 16 14.79 -5.15 2.87
CA ILE A 16 14.37 -4.85 4.25
C ILE A 16 12.85 -4.84 4.40
N TRP A 17 12.14 -5.18 3.33
CA TRP A 17 10.70 -5.39 3.29
C TRP A 17 10.42 -6.88 3.22
N PHE A 18 9.44 -7.32 3.99
CA PHE A 18 9.09 -8.71 4.17
C PHE A 18 7.59 -8.92 3.94
N PRO A 19 7.19 -10.07 3.38
CA PRO A 19 5.80 -10.37 3.10
C PRO A 19 5.00 -10.50 4.40
N CYS A 20 3.78 -10.00 4.38
CA CYS A 20 2.81 -10.07 5.46
C CYS A 20 2.12 -11.43 5.55
N GLY A 21 2.89 -12.52 5.45
CA GLY A 21 2.36 -13.88 5.47
C GLY A 21 3.05 -14.80 4.46
N PRO A 22 2.60 -16.07 4.40
CA PRO A 22 3.16 -17.04 3.47
C PRO A 22 2.71 -16.74 2.04
N VAL A 23 3.66 -16.73 1.11
CA VAL A 23 3.38 -16.70 -0.34
C VAL A 23 3.42 -18.13 -0.86
N ASN A 24 2.38 -18.53 -1.59
CA ASN A 24 2.23 -19.87 -2.14
C ASN A 24 1.41 -19.85 -3.45
N ASP A 25 1.20 -20.99 -4.08
CA ASP A 25 0.50 -21.07 -5.37
C ASP A 25 -0.96 -20.60 -5.31
N THR A 26 -1.58 -20.58 -4.13
CA THR A 26 -2.95 -20.07 -3.92
C THR A 26 -3.02 -18.59 -3.54
N VAL A 27 -1.95 -18.04 -2.96
CA VAL A 27 -1.79 -16.64 -2.58
C VAL A 27 -0.50 -16.14 -3.21
N ALA A 28 -0.61 -15.78 -4.50
CA ALA A 28 0.52 -15.44 -5.33
C ALA A 28 1.13 -14.07 -4.95
N ALA A 29 0.32 -13.15 -4.41
CA ALA A 29 0.79 -11.88 -3.91
C ALA A 29 0.25 -11.55 -2.52
N VAL A 30 1.10 -10.93 -1.70
CA VAL A 30 0.75 -10.41 -0.38
C VAL A 30 1.32 -9.01 -0.17
N PRO A 31 0.72 -8.21 0.72
CA PRO A 31 1.31 -6.98 1.20
C PRO A 31 2.70 -7.21 1.79
N CYS A 32 3.57 -6.21 1.70
CA CYS A 32 4.88 -6.20 2.35
C CYS A 32 5.00 -5.03 3.33
N CYS A 33 5.58 -5.30 4.49
CA CYS A 33 5.96 -4.26 5.46
C CYS A 33 7.46 -4.32 5.74
N TRP A 34 7.98 -3.25 6.31
CA TRP A 34 9.37 -3.15 6.73
C TRP A 34 9.65 -4.03 7.96
N LEU A 35 10.91 -4.43 8.09
CA LEU A 35 11.40 -5.20 9.23
C LEU A 35 11.08 -4.54 10.59
N GLY A 36 10.43 -5.27 11.50
CA GLY A 36 10.06 -4.74 12.83
C GLY A 36 8.67 -4.09 12.89
N ASP A 37 8.00 -3.92 11.75
CA ASP A 37 6.68 -3.28 11.69
C ASP A 37 5.54 -4.32 11.66
N THR A 38 4.30 -3.86 11.83
CA THR A 38 3.11 -4.74 11.88
C THR A 38 2.22 -4.50 10.67
N CYS A 39 1.82 -5.60 10.04
CA CYS A 39 0.88 -5.63 8.93
C CYS A 39 -0.55 -5.48 9.44
N MET A 40 -1.26 -4.54 8.83
CA MET A 40 -2.60 -4.12 9.22
C MET A 40 -3.56 -4.36 8.06
N SER A 41 -4.81 -4.67 8.39
CA SER A 41 -5.88 -4.83 7.39
C SER A 41 -5.94 -3.63 6.45
N GLY A 42 -6.31 -3.84 5.18
CA GLY A 42 -6.45 -2.73 4.22
C GLY A 42 -5.17 -2.29 3.52
N GLY A 43 -4.11 -3.08 3.59
CA GLY A 43 -2.85 -2.79 2.89
C GLY A 43 -2.04 -1.67 3.56
N LEU A 44 -2.10 -1.59 4.89
CA LEU A 44 -1.30 -0.67 5.67
C LEU A 44 -0.30 -1.40 6.55
N CYS A 45 0.74 -0.70 6.92
CA CYS A 45 1.73 -1.13 7.88
C CYS A 45 1.77 -0.10 9.02
N SER A 46 1.69 -0.56 10.26
CA SER A 46 1.86 0.28 11.44
C SER A 46 3.27 0.12 11.99
N TYR A 47 3.84 1.22 12.45
CA TYR A 47 5.13 1.23 13.11
C TYR A 47 5.08 2.02 14.42
N THR A 48 5.87 1.59 15.39
CA THR A 48 5.93 2.22 16.73
C THR A 48 7.19 3.05 16.94
N HIS A 49 8.14 2.99 16.00
CA HIS A 49 9.37 3.76 16.08
C HIS A 49 9.14 5.23 15.69
N SER A 50 9.81 6.15 16.38
CA SER A 50 9.67 7.59 16.12
C SER A 50 10.34 7.97 14.80
N LEU A 51 9.54 8.26 13.77
CA LEU A 51 10.01 8.84 12.52
C LEU A 51 9.64 10.33 12.47
N LYS A 52 10.62 11.17 12.13
CA LYS A 52 10.40 12.61 11.94
C LYS A 52 9.33 12.83 10.88
N GLY A 53 8.37 13.70 11.18
CA GLY A 53 7.26 14.02 10.28
C GLY A 53 6.30 12.86 10.02
N GLY A 54 6.36 11.79 10.82
CA GLY A 54 5.60 10.59 10.60
C GLY A 54 4.30 10.42 11.37
N SER A 55 3.41 9.61 10.80
CA SER A 55 2.05 9.36 11.29
C SER A 55 1.92 8.08 12.13
N GLY A 56 2.89 7.17 12.06
CA GLY A 56 2.79 5.81 12.60
C GLY A 56 2.28 4.77 11.60
N TRP A 57 1.96 5.18 10.37
CA TRP A 57 1.36 4.33 9.34
C TRP A 57 1.95 4.61 7.95
N TYR A 58 2.11 3.57 7.13
CA TYR A 58 2.47 3.68 5.72
C TYR A 58 1.73 2.65 4.85
N ALA A 59 1.61 2.95 3.57
CA ALA A 59 1.08 2.02 2.59
C ALA A 59 2.02 0.81 2.42
N SER A 60 1.47 -0.39 2.44
CA SER A 60 2.26 -1.60 2.26
C SER A 60 2.84 -1.67 0.84
N GLY A 61 4.03 -2.26 0.72
CA GLY A 61 4.54 -2.74 -0.56
C GLY A 61 3.80 -4.01 -1.00
N CYS A 62 4.30 -4.66 -2.03
CA CYS A 62 3.69 -5.85 -2.60
C CYS A 62 4.73 -6.87 -3.03
N THR A 63 4.43 -8.17 -2.95
CA THR A 63 5.29 -9.20 -3.55
C THR A 63 5.12 -9.34 -5.06
N ASP A 64 4.01 -8.86 -5.60
CA ASP A 64 3.81 -8.66 -7.03
C ASP A 64 4.46 -7.32 -7.48
N SER A 65 5.29 -7.41 -8.51
CA SER A 65 6.06 -6.29 -9.04
C SER A 65 5.22 -5.29 -9.83
N THR A 66 4.03 -5.66 -10.28
CA THR A 66 3.15 -4.77 -11.04
C THR A 66 2.07 -4.13 -10.18
N PHE A 67 1.83 -4.64 -8.97
CA PHE A 67 0.75 -4.23 -8.08
C PHE A 67 -0.63 -4.42 -8.72
N ASP A 68 -0.77 -5.39 -9.63
CA ASP A 68 -2.05 -5.71 -10.27
C ASP A 68 -2.88 -6.68 -9.41
N ASP A 69 -2.25 -7.39 -8.47
CA ASP A 69 -2.95 -8.28 -7.56
C ASP A 69 -3.89 -7.51 -6.62
N PRO A 70 -5.15 -7.95 -6.43
CA PRO A 70 -6.12 -7.26 -5.58
C PRO A 70 -5.72 -7.19 -4.10
N HIS A 71 -4.81 -8.04 -3.63
CA HIS A 71 -4.27 -7.97 -2.27
C HIS A 71 -3.22 -6.86 -2.12
N CYS A 72 -2.76 -6.29 -3.23
CA CYS A 72 -1.79 -5.22 -3.29
C CYS A 72 -2.44 -3.92 -3.77
N THR A 73 -2.75 -3.03 -2.84
CA THR A 73 -3.57 -1.85 -3.13
C THR A 73 -2.80 -0.69 -3.78
N GLY A 74 -1.50 -0.82 -4.03
CA GLY A 74 -0.71 0.11 -4.85
C GLY A 74 -0.91 1.59 -4.50
N ARG A 75 -0.88 1.94 -3.20
CA ARG A 75 -1.17 3.29 -2.71
C ARG A 75 0.12 4.09 -2.50
N CYS A 76 0.05 5.40 -2.71
CA CYS A 76 1.13 6.32 -2.37
C CYS A 76 2.45 6.00 -3.09
N LEU A 77 2.37 5.45 -4.31
CA LEU A 77 3.51 4.94 -5.07
C LEU A 77 4.49 6.07 -5.45
N ASP A 78 4.01 7.29 -5.65
CA ASP A 78 4.85 8.43 -6.02
C ASP A 78 5.89 8.77 -4.94
N ASN A 79 5.59 8.48 -3.67
CA ASN A 79 6.49 8.70 -2.55
C ASN A 79 7.35 7.46 -2.23
N GLY A 80 6.95 6.27 -2.69
CA GLY A 80 7.60 5.01 -2.36
C GLY A 80 9.03 4.88 -2.89
N ALA A 81 9.37 5.59 -3.97
CA ALA A 81 10.73 5.60 -4.51
C ALA A 81 11.74 6.35 -3.60
N ASN A 82 11.26 7.30 -2.79
CA ASN A 82 12.08 8.15 -1.92
C ASN A 82 12.07 7.68 -0.45
N GLY A 83 11.37 6.61 -0.12
CA GLY A 83 11.26 6.11 1.25
C GLY A 83 9.96 5.36 1.52
N LYS A 84 9.58 5.29 2.80
CA LYS A 84 8.30 4.69 3.21
C LYS A 84 7.16 5.59 2.69
N PRO A 85 6.16 5.03 1.97
CA PRO A 85 5.02 5.79 1.47
C PRO A 85 4.02 6.03 2.60
N ASP A 86 4.36 6.95 3.49
CA ASP A 86 3.57 7.17 4.70
C ASP A 86 2.18 7.72 4.43
N VAL A 87 1.27 7.37 5.31
CA VAL A 87 -0.14 7.74 5.21
C VAL A 87 -0.63 8.32 6.51
N VAL A 88 -1.56 9.26 6.44
CA VAL A 88 -2.20 9.86 7.59
C VAL A 88 -3.70 9.72 7.48
N GLN A 89 -4.35 9.43 8.60
CA GLN A 89 -5.80 9.43 8.68
C GLN A 89 -6.30 10.88 8.72
N VAL A 90 -7.04 11.29 7.69
CA VAL A 90 -7.59 12.65 7.55
C VAL A 90 -8.98 12.75 8.17
N SER A 91 -9.77 11.67 8.11
CA SER A 91 -11.06 11.55 8.80
C SER A 91 -11.36 10.10 9.17
N ALA A 92 -12.52 9.84 9.80
CA ALA A 92 -12.87 8.53 10.34
C ALA A 92 -12.63 7.36 9.36
N SER A 93 -12.96 7.53 8.07
CA SER A 93 -12.80 6.47 7.06
C SER A 93 -11.97 6.92 5.85
N LEU A 94 -11.13 7.93 6.04
CA LEU A 94 -10.42 8.57 4.94
C LEU A 94 -8.95 8.76 5.31
N TRP A 95 -8.09 8.29 4.44
CA TRP A 95 -6.64 8.31 4.57
C TRP A 95 -6.05 9.03 3.37
N ALA A 96 -4.91 9.68 3.58
CA ALA A 96 -4.18 10.36 2.52
C ALA A 96 -2.71 10.01 2.60
N CYS A 97 -2.03 10.05 1.47
CA CYS A 97 -0.58 9.93 1.44
C CYS A 97 0.05 11.19 2.04
N CYS A 98 1.15 11.04 2.78
CA CYS A 98 1.93 12.18 3.25
C CYS A 98 2.70 12.80 2.08
N THR A 99 2.99 14.09 2.12
CA THR A 99 3.86 14.73 1.12
C THR A 99 5.34 14.59 1.50
N LEU A 100 6.23 14.91 0.56
CA LEU A 100 7.65 15.09 0.82
C LEU A 100 7.97 16.59 0.71
N THR A 101 8.40 17.22 1.80
CA THR A 101 8.89 18.60 1.85
C THR A 101 10.39 18.58 2.09
N ASP A 102 11.19 19.14 1.17
CA ASP A 102 12.66 19.14 1.23
C ASP A 102 13.29 17.74 1.40
N GLY A 103 12.66 16.71 0.82
CA GLY A 103 13.10 15.31 0.93
C GLY A 103 12.75 14.64 2.25
N GLU A 104 12.10 15.34 3.18
CA GLU A 104 11.55 14.76 4.39
C GLU A 104 10.03 14.57 4.27
N ARG A 105 9.56 13.46 4.83
CA ARG A 105 8.14 13.13 4.94
C ARG A 105 7.40 14.16 5.80
N ASN A 106 6.28 14.64 5.31
CA ASN A 106 5.42 15.62 5.95
C ASN A 106 3.96 15.15 5.94
N CYS A 107 3.53 14.55 7.05
CA CYS A 107 2.15 14.12 7.23
C CYS A 107 1.22 15.20 7.80
N MET A 108 1.72 16.42 8.06
CA MET A 108 0.89 17.56 8.48
C MET A 108 0.21 18.25 7.29
N ASP A 109 0.81 18.11 6.10
CA ASP A 109 0.28 18.59 4.84
C ASP A 109 0.14 17.39 3.88
N PRO A 110 -0.93 16.57 4.04
CA PRO A 110 -1.13 15.39 3.20
C PRO A 110 -1.36 15.76 1.74
N SER A 111 -1.07 14.83 0.83
CA SER A 111 -1.30 15.01 -0.59
C SER A 111 -2.77 14.89 -0.96
N ASP A 112 -3.09 15.21 -2.21
CA ASP A 112 -4.41 15.04 -2.80
C ASP A 112 -4.74 13.56 -3.12
N GLU A 113 -3.78 12.63 -2.95
CA GLU A 113 -4.03 11.19 -3.08
C GLU A 113 -4.71 10.67 -1.82
N ILE A 114 -6.04 10.55 -1.91
CA ILE A 114 -6.91 10.20 -0.79
C ILE A 114 -7.62 8.88 -1.10
N PHE A 115 -7.78 8.03 -0.09
CA PHE A 115 -8.48 6.77 -0.22
C PHE A 115 -9.33 6.42 1.00
N SER A 116 -10.36 5.61 0.78
CA SER A 116 -11.24 5.12 1.83
C SER A 116 -10.70 3.84 2.45
N LEU A 117 -10.63 3.82 3.78
CA LEU A 117 -10.28 2.64 4.57
C LEU A 117 -10.93 2.75 5.96
N ALA A 118 -11.02 1.64 6.68
CA ALA A 118 -11.48 1.63 8.07
C ALA A 118 -10.67 2.60 8.94
N ALA A 119 -11.27 3.04 10.05
CA ALA A 119 -10.59 3.92 10.99
C ALA A 119 -9.36 3.25 11.59
N SER A 120 -8.35 4.01 12.02
CA SER A 120 -7.15 3.44 12.67
C SER A 120 -7.48 2.54 13.86
N SER A 121 -8.55 2.84 14.61
CA SER A 121 -9.05 2.01 15.72
C SER A 121 -9.74 0.71 15.30
N GLU A 122 -10.15 0.60 14.04
CA GLU A 122 -10.83 -0.56 13.46
C GLU A 122 -9.89 -1.41 12.60
N LEU A 123 -8.71 -0.88 12.27
CA LEU A 123 -7.68 -1.65 11.58
C LEU A 123 -7.23 -2.80 12.49
N SER A 124 -7.29 -4.00 11.94
CA SER A 124 -6.88 -5.20 12.65
C SER A 124 -5.44 -5.53 12.26
N SER A 125 -4.56 -5.72 13.25
CA SER A 125 -3.28 -6.35 13.00
C SER A 125 -3.48 -7.82 12.72
N TYR A 126 -2.78 -8.36 11.74
CA TYR A 126 -2.88 -9.79 11.41
C TYR A 126 -1.51 -10.47 11.29
N PHE A 127 -0.44 -9.70 11.14
CA PHE A 127 0.92 -10.23 11.07
C PHE A 127 1.92 -9.20 11.58
N SER A 128 2.90 -9.62 12.39
CA SER A 128 3.98 -8.73 12.85
C SER A 128 5.31 -9.25 12.35
N ILE A 129 6.10 -8.34 11.76
CA ILE A 129 7.42 -8.66 11.23
C ILE A 129 8.43 -8.48 12.38
N PRO A 130 9.06 -9.54 12.91
CA PRO A 130 10.09 -9.41 13.95
C PRO A 130 11.22 -8.47 13.51
N ALA A 131 11.68 -7.67 14.48
CA ALA A 131 12.76 -6.71 14.27
C ALA A 131 14.14 -7.38 14.12
N THR A 132 14.30 -8.59 14.66
CA THR A 132 15.48 -9.42 14.44
C THR A 132 15.27 -10.17 13.13
N GLY A 133 15.99 -9.76 12.09
CA GLY A 133 15.89 -10.28 10.72
C GLY A 133 15.57 -11.78 10.67
N TYR A 134 14.55 -12.14 9.90
CA TYR A 134 14.30 -13.55 9.59
C TYR A 134 15.51 -14.11 8.85
N VAL A 135 16.26 -14.99 9.51
CA VAL A 135 16.83 -16.13 8.79
C VAL A 135 15.62 -17.01 8.48
N TYR A 136 15.31 -17.22 7.20
CA TYR A 136 14.39 -18.29 6.82
C TYR A 136 15.00 -19.62 7.27
N THR A 137 14.81 -20.02 8.52
CA THR A 137 14.96 -21.43 8.89
C THR A 137 13.78 -22.13 8.27
N SER A 138 14.02 -22.74 7.11
CA SER A 138 13.12 -23.72 6.54
C SER A 138 12.92 -24.82 7.58
N VAL A 139 11.84 -24.73 8.36
CA VAL A 139 11.38 -25.88 9.13
C VAL A 139 10.72 -26.78 8.09
N SER A 140 11.51 -27.69 7.51
CA SER A 140 10.99 -28.82 6.77
C SER A 140 10.19 -29.66 7.77
N VAL A 141 8.89 -29.40 7.85
CA VAL A 141 7.97 -30.36 8.44
C VAL A 141 7.94 -31.54 7.49
N SER A 142 8.78 -32.54 7.75
CA SER A 142 8.64 -33.88 7.18
C SER A 142 7.32 -34.45 7.68
N SER A 143 6.22 -34.15 7.01
CA SER A 143 5.00 -34.93 7.13
C SER A 143 5.23 -36.26 6.39
N SER A 144 5.79 -37.24 7.10
CA SER A 144 5.71 -38.64 6.69
C SER A 144 4.27 -39.12 6.90
N ILE A 145 3.38 -38.77 5.97
CA ILE A 145 2.06 -39.36 5.89
C ILE A 145 2.21 -40.70 5.17
N THR A 146 2.37 -41.77 5.94
CA THR A 146 2.16 -43.13 5.46
C THR A 146 0.69 -43.30 5.14
N VAL A 147 0.32 -43.15 3.87
CA VAL A 147 -1.01 -43.50 3.36
C VAL A 147 -1.07 -45.02 3.26
N SER A 148 -1.62 -45.67 4.28
CA SER A 148 -2.03 -47.06 4.23
C SER A 148 -3.35 -47.16 3.46
N SER A 149 -3.31 -47.74 2.27
CA SER A 149 -4.45 -48.07 1.44
C SER A 149 -5.33 -49.16 2.07
N PRO A 150 -6.65 -48.97 2.19
CA PRO A 150 -7.57 -50.09 2.22
C PRO A 150 -8.20 -50.30 0.84
N THR A 151 -7.84 -51.43 0.23
CA THR A 151 -8.50 -52.05 -0.91
C THR A 151 -9.93 -52.43 -0.52
N SER A 152 -10.93 -51.95 -1.25
CA SER A 152 -12.29 -52.52 -1.20
C SER A 152 -12.96 -52.33 -2.55
N SER A 153 -12.91 -53.40 -3.34
CA SER A 153 -13.83 -53.70 -4.43
C SER A 153 -15.26 -53.79 -3.89
N THR A 154 -16.27 -53.37 -4.67
CA THR A 154 -17.44 -54.20 -5.06
C THR A 154 -18.60 -53.38 -5.66
N SER A 155 -18.95 -53.78 -6.89
CA SER A 155 -20.22 -53.78 -7.63
C SER A 155 -21.10 -52.54 -7.82
N ILE A 156 -21.27 -52.25 -9.11
CA ILE A 156 -22.38 -51.59 -9.82
C ILE A 156 -23.73 -52.25 -9.48
N PRO A 157 -24.82 -51.47 -9.40
CA PRO A 157 -25.96 -51.80 -10.26
C PRO A 157 -26.49 -50.61 -11.09
N THR A 158 -26.79 -50.94 -12.34
CA THR A 158 -27.51 -50.20 -13.38
C THR A 158 -29.02 -50.09 -13.05
N VAL A 159 -29.78 -49.29 -13.85
CA VAL A 159 -31.27 -49.14 -13.98
C VAL A 159 -31.74 -47.76 -13.47
N SER A 160 -32.60 -46.95 -14.12
CA SER A 160 -33.26 -46.94 -15.43
C SER A 160 -33.88 -45.56 -15.69
N THR A 161 -33.91 -45.20 -16.97
CA THR A 161 -34.63 -44.14 -17.69
C THR A 161 -36.14 -44.07 -17.40
N ALA A 162 -36.74 -42.86 -17.35
CA ALA A 162 -38.01 -42.40 -18.00
C ALA A 162 -38.38 -40.94 -17.55
N PRO A 163 -39.40 -40.23 -18.09
CA PRO A 163 -39.26 -39.11 -19.04
C PRO A 163 -39.82 -37.74 -18.53
N PRO A 164 -39.57 -36.61 -19.24
CA PRO A 164 -40.18 -35.33 -18.88
C PRO A 164 -41.63 -35.19 -19.40
N THR A 165 -42.56 -34.91 -18.49
CA THR A 165 -43.97 -34.64 -18.79
C THR A 165 -44.17 -33.16 -19.16
N ALA A 166 -44.73 -32.93 -20.35
CA ALA A 166 -45.25 -31.65 -20.80
C ALA A 166 -46.72 -31.48 -20.39
N SER A 167 -47.17 -30.26 -20.04
CA SER A 167 -48.55 -29.82 -20.31
C SER A 167 -48.77 -28.30 -20.21
N LYS A 168 -49.01 -27.71 -21.39
CA LYS A 168 -50.09 -26.79 -21.81
C LYS A 168 -50.22 -25.33 -21.28
N THR A 169 -50.14 -24.46 -22.27
CA THR A 169 -50.67 -23.09 -22.52
C THR A 169 -52.17 -22.91 -22.23
N PRO A 170 -52.69 -21.65 -22.13
CA PRO A 170 -53.11 -20.82 -23.30
C PRO A 170 -52.54 -19.37 -23.27
N THR A 171 -52.13 -18.75 -24.38
CA THR A 171 -52.95 -18.01 -25.40
C THR A 171 -53.55 -16.74 -24.78
N SER A 172 -53.22 -15.49 -25.18
CA SER A 172 -53.34 -14.91 -26.53
C SER A 172 -52.55 -13.59 -26.70
N GLU A 173 -52.16 -13.34 -27.97
CA GLU A 173 -52.14 -12.06 -28.73
C GLU A 173 -51.16 -10.92 -28.34
N GLY A 174 -50.41 -10.30 -29.25
CA GLY A 174 -50.28 -10.46 -30.70
C GLY A 174 -49.33 -9.40 -31.30
N LEU A 175 -48.77 -9.74 -32.48
CA LEU A 175 -48.22 -8.87 -33.54
C LEU A 175 -46.99 -7.98 -33.16
N ASN A 176 -45.83 -8.01 -33.82
CA ASN A 176 -45.58 -8.12 -35.25
C ASN A 176 -44.17 -8.65 -35.57
N ASN A 177 -44.11 -9.48 -36.60
CA ASN A 177 -42.92 -9.83 -37.36
C ASN A 177 -42.23 -8.58 -37.94
N THR A 178 -40.90 -8.53 -37.88
CA THR A 178 -40.06 -8.34 -39.08
C THR A 178 -38.67 -8.89 -38.75
N GLY A 179 -38.32 -10.02 -39.36
CA GLY A 179 -36.97 -10.56 -39.31
C GLY A 179 -36.00 -9.73 -40.14
N ARG A 180 -34.79 -9.53 -39.62
CA ARG A 180 -33.60 -9.33 -40.44
C ARG A 180 -32.38 -9.89 -39.71
N ARG A 181 -31.97 -11.09 -40.13
CA ARG A 181 -30.57 -11.54 -40.03
C ARG A 181 -29.71 -10.71 -41.00
N ILE A 182 -28.38 -10.71 -40.82
CA ILE A 182 -27.29 -10.04 -41.60
C ILE A 182 -26.75 -8.83 -40.79
N SER A 183 -25.45 -8.57 -40.57
CA SER A 183 -24.19 -9.25 -40.92
C SER A 183 -23.07 -8.80 -39.98
N THR A 184 -22.00 -9.57 -40.00
CA THR A 184 -20.61 -9.20 -39.75
C THR A 184 -20.17 -7.83 -40.26
N ALA A 185 -19.14 -7.31 -39.57
CA ALA A 185 -18.08 -6.42 -40.03
C ALA A 185 -18.41 -4.94 -40.26
N THR A 186 -17.85 -4.09 -39.39
CA THR A 186 -17.09 -2.91 -39.86
C THR A 186 -16.03 -2.53 -38.83
N ALA A 187 -14.78 -2.83 -39.14
CA ALA A 187 -13.60 -2.25 -38.53
C ALA A 187 -13.24 -0.96 -39.29
N VAL A 188 -13.09 0.16 -38.57
CA VAL A 188 -12.57 1.46 -39.03
C VAL A 188 -11.86 2.01 -37.78
N GLY A 189 -10.55 2.28 -37.72
CA GLY A 189 -9.69 2.92 -38.70
C GLY A 189 -9.49 4.39 -38.29
N MET A 190 -8.74 4.66 -37.21
CA MET A 190 -8.33 6.02 -36.81
C MET A 190 -6.82 6.08 -36.65
N GLY A 191 -6.15 6.52 -37.71
CA GLY A 191 -4.74 6.85 -37.73
C GLY A 191 -4.54 8.37 -37.79
N ILE A 192 -3.41 8.79 -37.20
CA ILE A 192 -2.73 10.10 -37.34
C ILE A 192 -3.43 11.28 -36.62
N GLY A 193 -3.17 11.43 -35.32
CA GLY A 193 -3.54 12.63 -34.55
C GLY A 193 -2.58 13.05 -33.43
N ILE A 194 -1.45 12.37 -33.23
CA ILE A 194 -0.59 12.57 -32.04
C ILE A 194 0.71 13.34 -32.38
N GLY A 195 1.07 13.46 -33.67
CA GLY A 195 2.34 14.07 -34.08
C GLY A 195 2.49 15.55 -33.70
N ALA A 196 1.41 16.33 -33.74
CA ALA A 196 1.46 17.77 -33.50
C ALA A 196 1.72 18.12 -32.03
N ALA A 197 1.13 17.37 -31.09
CA ALA A 197 1.29 17.64 -29.66
C ALA A 197 2.74 17.35 -29.19
N ILE A 198 3.32 16.23 -29.64
CA ILE A 198 4.68 15.83 -29.27
C ILE A 198 5.71 16.82 -29.84
N PHE A 199 5.50 17.32 -31.07
CA PHE A 199 6.40 18.32 -31.68
C PHE A 199 6.38 19.66 -30.93
N LEU A 200 5.22 20.12 -30.47
CA LEU A 200 5.12 21.37 -29.71
C LEU A 200 5.79 21.25 -28.34
N VAL A 201 5.62 20.13 -27.63
CA VAL A 201 6.27 19.89 -26.33
C VAL A 201 7.78 19.80 -26.49
N ALA A 202 8.27 19.10 -27.51
CA ALA A 202 9.71 18.98 -27.78
C ALA A 202 10.34 20.33 -28.16
N ALA A 203 9.66 21.16 -28.95
CA ALA A 203 10.13 22.49 -29.32
C ALA A 203 10.20 23.43 -28.11
N LEU A 204 9.19 23.39 -27.22
CA LEU A 204 9.17 24.20 -26.00
C LEU A 204 10.30 23.81 -25.05
N TRP A 205 10.49 22.51 -24.82
CA TRP A 205 11.55 21.99 -23.95
C TRP A 205 12.95 22.33 -24.49
N PHE A 206 13.16 22.18 -25.80
CA PHE A 206 14.44 22.52 -26.43
C PHE A 206 14.75 24.02 -26.39
N GLY A 207 13.73 24.88 -26.56
CA GLY A 207 13.86 26.34 -26.45
C GLY A 207 14.26 26.80 -25.05
N LEU A 208 13.64 26.23 -24.00
CA LEU A 208 13.98 26.52 -22.61
C LEU A 208 15.40 26.03 -22.28
N ARG A 209 15.76 24.81 -22.67
CA ARG A 209 17.11 24.25 -22.43
C ARG A 209 18.21 25.09 -23.08
N ARG A 210 17.96 25.69 -24.24
CA ARG A 210 18.93 26.57 -24.91
C ARG A 210 19.10 27.91 -24.20
N ARG A 211 18.03 28.47 -23.63
CA ARG A 211 18.08 29.72 -22.86
C ARG A 211 18.82 29.58 -21.54
N HIS A 212 18.70 28.44 -20.86
CA HIS A 212 19.44 28.19 -19.61
C HIS A 212 20.96 28.09 -19.82
N ARG A 213 21.44 27.79 -21.03
CA ARG A 213 22.89 27.73 -21.33
C ARG A 213 23.55 29.09 -21.58
N THR A 214 22.77 30.15 -21.79
CA THR A 214 23.29 31.51 -22.03
C THR A 214 23.27 32.40 -20.78
N ALA A 215 22.82 31.89 -19.63
CA ALA A 215 22.73 32.66 -18.39
C ALA A 215 23.97 32.56 -17.47
N GLU A 216 25.00 31.78 -17.85
CA GLU A 216 26.26 31.66 -17.07
C GLU A 216 27.39 32.61 -17.54
N ALA A 217 27.10 33.64 -18.34
CA ALA A 217 28.14 34.56 -18.85
C ALA A 217 28.28 35.89 -18.09
N GLN A 218 27.56 36.11 -16.99
CA GLN A 218 27.78 37.28 -16.14
C GLN A 218 27.64 36.91 -14.66
N ARG A 219 28.74 36.43 -14.08
CA ARG A 219 28.96 36.52 -12.63
C ARG A 219 29.88 37.73 -12.41
N PRO A 220 29.40 38.83 -11.82
CA PRO A 220 30.26 39.91 -11.38
C PRO A 220 31.25 39.37 -10.35
N GLU A 221 32.53 39.59 -10.61
CA GLU A 221 33.62 39.48 -9.65
C GLU A 221 33.30 40.40 -8.46
N LEU A 222 33.10 39.82 -7.28
CA LEU A 222 33.00 40.57 -6.03
C LEU A 222 34.19 40.21 -5.13
N ASP A 223 34.98 41.24 -4.91
CA ASP A 223 36.19 41.42 -4.13
C ASP A 223 36.14 40.75 -2.72
N PRO A 224 37.21 40.06 -2.27
CA PRO A 224 37.25 39.41 -0.96
C PRO A 224 37.93 40.28 0.09
N HIS A 225 37.21 41.12 0.83
CA HIS A 225 37.79 41.76 2.02
C HIS A 225 36.78 42.07 3.13
N ILE A 226 37.19 41.67 4.35
CA ILE A 226 36.86 42.18 5.69
C ILE A 226 35.78 41.40 6.49
N PHE A 227 36.30 40.54 7.38
CA PHE A 227 35.68 40.20 8.66
C PHE A 227 35.50 41.48 9.51
N PRO A 228 34.36 41.60 10.21
CA PRO A 228 34.52 41.81 11.65
C PRO A 228 33.61 40.94 12.51
N GLU A 229 34.25 40.58 13.61
CA GLU A 229 33.81 40.09 14.89
C GLU A 229 32.54 40.75 15.46
N GLY A 230 31.62 39.92 15.95
CA GLY A 230 30.89 40.10 17.21
C GLY A 230 29.92 41.27 17.38
N SER A 231 28.61 40.97 17.39
CA SER A 231 27.72 41.33 18.52
C SER A 231 26.25 40.94 18.28
N ASN A 232 25.73 40.11 19.19
CA ASN A 232 24.38 40.03 19.76
C ASN A 232 23.22 40.82 19.09
N PRO A 233 22.05 40.16 18.88
CA PRO A 233 20.78 40.86 19.04
C PRO A 233 19.86 40.18 20.07
N LYS A 234 19.55 40.97 21.10
CA LYS A 234 18.29 40.90 21.86
C LYS A 234 17.17 41.50 21.02
N GLY A 235 16.02 40.82 21.01
CA GLY A 235 14.72 41.48 21.07
C GLY A 235 14.04 41.81 19.74
N ALA A 236 12.95 41.06 19.50
CA ALA A 236 11.68 41.45 18.89
C ALA A 236 11.68 42.09 17.49
N GLU A 237 11.09 41.40 16.52
CA GLU A 237 9.85 41.93 15.93
C GLU A 237 9.01 40.78 15.33
N GLU A 238 7.74 40.85 15.67
CA GLU A 238 6.63 39.98 15.30
C GLU A 238 6.14 40.43 13.92
N THR A 239 6.20 39.55 12.92
CA THR A 239 5.43 39.75 11.68
C THR A 239 4.46 38.59 11.57
N GLU A 240 3.23 38.85 12.01
CA GLU A 240 2.05 38.08 11.65
C GLU A 240 1.98 37.93 10.12
N LEU A 241 2.01 36.69 9.63
CA LEU A 241 1.34 36.37 8.37
C LEU A 241 0.35 35.23 8.64
N ALA A 242 -0.92 35.64 8.60
CA ALA A 242 -2.10 34.84 8.81
C ALA A 242 -2.17 33.63 7.87
N GLY A 243 -2.57 32.48 8.42
CA GLY A 243 -2.92 31.31 7.60
C GLY A 243 -2.76 29.95 8.25
N VAL A 244 -2.47 29.84 9.55
CA VAL A 244 -2.36 28.52 10.21
C VAL A 244 -3.76 28.04 10.59
N LYS A 245 -4.29 27.09 9.81
CA LYS A 245 -5.41 26.24 10.23
C LYS A 245 -5.01 25.54 11.52
N LYS A 246 -5.70 25.91 12.60
CA LYS A 246 -5.49 25.42 13.95
C LYS A 246 -5.93 23.95 14.03
N CYS A 247 -5.01 23.02 13.78
CA CYS A 247 -5.24 21.61 14.13
C CYS A 247 -5.40 21.50 15.65
N HIS A 248 -6.52 20.91 16.05
CA HIS A 248 -6.90 20.72 17.44
C HIS A 248 -5.83 19.88 18.13
N LYS A 249 -5.07 20.52 19.03
CA LYS A 249 -4.10 19.84 19.88
C LYS A 249 -4.89 18.91 20.80
N ILE A 250 -4.93 17.62 20.49
CA ILE A 250 -5.42 16.61 21.43
C ILE A 250 -4.41 16.59 22.57
N THR A 251 -4.73 17.32 23.64
CA THR A 251 -4.05 17.23 24.91
C THR A 251 -4.21 15.79 25.39
N ARG A 252 -3.16 14.99 25.20
CA ARG A 252 -3.04 13.65 25.76
C ARG A 252 -2.85 13.83 27.27
N ASP A 253 -3.95 13.91 27.99
CA ASP A 253 -3.99 13.81 29.44
C ASP A 253 -3.50 12.40 29.80
N GLN A 254 -2.22 12.32 30.13
CA GLN A 254 -1.59 11.08 30.54
C GLN A 254 -1.99 10.79 31.98
N ARG A 255 -3.23 10.31 32.18
CA ARG A 255 -3.52 9.53 33.39
C ARG A 255 -2.77 8.22 33.28
N GLN A 256 -1.67 8.13 34.00
CA GLN A 256 -1.12 6.84 34.40
C GLN A 256 -2.22 6.07 35.14
N LEU A 257 -2.76 5.04 34.49
CA LEU A 257 -3.44 3.97 35.20
C LEU A 257 -2.33 3.07 35.76
N GLU A 258 -1.97 3.28 37.02
CA GLU A 258 -1.20 2.30 37.78
C GLU A 258 -2.07 1.04 37.92
N LEU A 259 -1.60 -0.08 37.35
CA LEU A 259 -2.19 -1.38 37.63
C LEU A 259 -1.64 -1.88 38.98
N PRO A 260 -2.50 -2.31 39.93
CA PRO A 260 -2.03 -2.96 41.15
C PRO A 260 -1.39 -4.31 40.80
N ALA A 261 -0.13 -4.46 41.20
CA ALA A 261 0.61 -5.70 41.15
C ALA A 261 0.27 -6.54 42.39
N ASP A 262 -0.76 -7.39 42.27
CA ASP A 262 -0.99 -8.49 43.20
C ASP A 262 -1.31 -9.74 42.40
N ARG A 263 -0.31 -10.61 42.23
CA ARG A 263 -0.53 -12.00 41.85
C ARG A 263 0.42 -12.88 42.64
N GLU A 264 -0.13 -13.40 43.74
CA GLU A 264 0.41 -14.45 44.58
C GLU A 264 0.69 -15.71 43.74
N PRO A 265 1.87 -16.36 43.87
CA PRO A 265 2.17 -17.60 43.16
C PRO A 265 1.41 -18.77 43.78
N SER A 266 0.56 -19.42 42.98
CA SER A 266 -0.10 -20.67 43.36
C SER A 266 0.87 -21.84 43.22
N GLU A 267 1.33 -22.37 44.35
CA GLU A 267 2.07 -23.64 44.45
C GLU A 267 1.15 -24.83 44.11
N LEU A 268 1.59 -25.70 43.21
CA LEU A 268 0.90 -26.95 42.84
C LEU A 268 1.29 -28.08 43.80
N PRO A 269 0.35 -28.88 44.32
CA PRO A 269 0.66 -29.99 45.20
C PRO A 269 1.35 -31.15 44.46
N GLY A 270 2.50 -31.56 44.99
CA GLY A 270 3.26 -32.71 44.53
C GLY A 270 2.49 -34.02 44.64
N SER A 271 2.58 -34.83 43.60
CA SER A 271 1.99 -36.18 43.53
C SER A 271 2.92 -37.19 44.23
N PRO A 272 2.41 -38.06 45.12
CA PRO A 272 3.19 -39.17 45.65
C PRO A 272 3.24 -40.34 44.66
N LEU A 273 4.37 -41.05 44.71
CA LEU A 273 4.71 -42.32 44.03
C LEU A 273 3.78 -43.48 44.42
#